data_AF-B0P832-F1
#
_entry.id   AF-B0P832-F1
#
_cell.length_a   1.000
_cell.length_b   1.000
_cell.length_c   1.000
_cell.angle_alpha   90.00
_cell.angle_beta   90.00
_cell.angle_gamma   90.00
#
_symmetry.space_group_name_H-M   'P 1'
#
loop_
_entity.id
_entity.type
_entity.pdbx_description
1 polymer ?
#
loop_
_entity_poly.entity_id
_entity_poly.type
_entity_poly.pdbx_seq_one_letter_code
_entity_poly.pdbx_strand_id
1 'polypeptide(L)'
;MLCEVPLTKEQQTFATAHHSLVYKFLNENRLPEDEFYDVVIFGYLKAVRDYFSDLTAQQFTFSTIANRRMKFCLFDYFRTQERRKRNMEILSIHVGLYPDGAPLEDTIPAHDPIMQQLEMDLLLHELAGRVSKQQMDIVHLKQGGYGIREIARTQKVPMRRIKELLAEVHDVLLDICYG
;
A
#
# COMPACT_ATOMS: atom_id res chain seq x y z
N MET A 1 -4.47 12.90 -4.59
CA MET A 1 -5.81 12.64 -5.14
C MET A 1 -5.86 13.33 -6.49
N LEU A 2 -5.68 12.60 -7.59
CA LEU A 2 -5.74 13.20 -8.93
C LEU A 2 -7.21 13.54 -9.18
N CYS A 3 -7.54 14.82 -9.41
CA CYS A 3 -8.89 15.23 -9.80
C CYS A 3 -9.31 14.42 -11.03
N GLU A 4 -10.29 13.54 -10.88
CA GLU A 4 -10.86 12.84 -12.02
C GLU A 4 -11.65 13.86 -12.84
N VAL A 5 -11.04 14.32 -13.94
CA VAL A 5 -11.69 15.22 -14.88
C VAL A 5 -12.95 14.51 -15.41
N PRO A 6 -14.15 15.10 -15.26
CA PRO A 6 -15.38 14.51 -15.75
C PRO A 6 -15.31 14.29 -17.27
N LEU A 7 -16.00 13.25 -17.77
CA LEU A 7 -16.04 12.97 -19.20
C LEU A 7 -16.57 14.16 -19.99
N THR A 8 -15.96 14.44 -21.15
CA THR A 8 -16.45 15.46 -22.08
C THR A 8 -17.82 15.06 -22.64
N LYS A 9 -18.58 16.01 -23.19
CA LYS A 9 -19.89 15.72 -23.80
C LYS A 9 -19.81 14.63 -24.88
N GLU A 10 -18.76 14.66 -25.70
CA GLU A 10 -18.53 13.66 -26.75
C GLU A 10 -18.29 12.26 -26.15
N GLN A 11 -17.45 12.17 -25.11
CA GLN A 11 -17.21 10.92 -24.39
C GLN A 11 -18.47 10.39 -23.71
N GLN A 12 -19.33 11.27 -23.17
CA GLN A 12 -20.61 10.88 -22.57
C GLN A 12 -21.57 10.29 -23.62
N THR A 13 -21.68 10.93 -24.78
CA THR A 13 -22.50 10.41 -25.90
C THR A 13 -21.97 9.06 -26.37
N PHE A 14 -20.65 8.94 -26.52
CA PHE A 14 -20.00 7.68 -26.91
C PHE A 14 -20.22 6.57 -25.87
N ALA A 15 -20.10 6.91 -24.58
CA ALA A 15 -20.37 6.00 -23.48
C ALA A 15 -21.82 5.52 -23.49
N THR A 16 -22.77 6.43 -23.70
CA THR A 16 -24.19 6.06 -23.75
C THR A 16 -24.47 5.12 -24.92
N ALA A 17 -23.89 5.39 -26.10
CA ALA A 17 -24.09 4.57 -27.29
C ALA A 17 -23.49 3.15 -27.16
N HIS A 18 -22.42 2.98 -26.39
CA HIS A 18 -21.72 1.70 -26.22
C HIS A 18 -21.98 1.05 -24.85
N HIS A 19 -22.95 1.57 -24.08
CA HIS A 19 -23.19 1.12 -22.70
C HIS A 19 -23.65 -0.35 -22.64
N SER A 20 -24.31 -0.85 -23.69
CA SER A 20 -24.71 -2.26 -23.82
C SER A 20 -23.55 -3.25 -23.70
N LEU A 21 -22.30 -2.81 -23.94
CA LEU A 21 -21.11 -3.62 -23.71
C LEU A 21 -20.92 -4.03 -22.25
N VAL A 22 -21.36 -3.21 -21.29
CA VAL A 22 -21.26 -3.52 -19.86
C VAL A 22 -22.14 -4.72 -19.53
N TYR A 23 -23.42 -4.68 -19.94
CA TYR A 23 -24.34 -5.80 -19.74
C TYR A 23 -23.91 -7.06 -20.48
N LYS A 24 -23.43 -6.90 -21.72
CA LYS A 24 -22.87 -8.03 -22.49
C LYS A 24 -21.71 -8.68 -21.73
N PHE A 25 -20.80 -7.86 -21.19
CA PHE A 25 -19.66 -8.33 -20.42
C PHE A 25 -20.10 -9.05 -19.14
N LEU A 26 -21.03 -8.50 -18.37
CA LEU A 26 -21.57 -9.13 -17.17
C LEU A 26 -22.18 -10.50 -17.49
N ASN A 27 -23.01 -10.57 -18.53
CA ASN A 27 -23.65 -11.81 -18.97
C ASN A 27 -22.64 -12.87 -19.44
N GLU A 28 -21.65 -12.48 -20.25
CA GLU A 28 -20.60 -13.38 -20.74
C GLU A 28 -19.73 -13.95 -19.61
N ASN A 29 -19.53 -13.19 -18.53
CA ASN A 29 -18.76 -13.62 -17.35
C ASN A 29 -19.64 -14.21 -16.23
N ARG A 30 -20.96 -14.35 -16.46
CA ARG A 30 -21.95 -14.86 -15.48
C ARG A 30 -21.95 -14.10 -14.16
N LEU A 31 -21.86 -12.78 -14.24
CA LEU A 31 -21.80 -11.90 -13.08
C LEU A 31 -23.19 -11.29 -12.82
N PRO A 32 -23.73 -11.40 -11.59
CA PRO A 32 -24.98 -10.73 -11.21
C PRO A 32 -24.83 -9.21 -11.33
N GLU A 33 -25.78 -8.56 -12.00
CA GLU A 33 -25.73 -7.12 -12.29
C GLU A 33 -25.78 -6.28 -11.01
N ASP A 34 -26.62 -6.66 -10.06
CA ASP A 34 -26.82 -5.99 -8.77
C ASP A 34 -25.55 -5.94 -7.90
N GLU A 35 -24.64 -6.90 -8.06
CA GLU A 35 -23.37 -6.94 -7.33
C GLU A 35 -22.19 -6.36 -8.12
N PHE A 36 -22.15 -6.55 -9.45
CA PHE A 36 -20.93 -6.27 -10.23
C PHE A 36 -21.03 -5.09 -11.18
N TYR A 37 -22.20 -4.49 -11.39
CA TYR A 37 -22.34 -3.36 -12.30
C TYR A 37 -21.47 -2.19 -11.87
N ASP A 38 -21.52 -1.81 -10.59
CA ASP A 38 -20.72 -0.72 -10.01
C ASP A 38 -19.22 -1.05 -10.01
N VAL A 39 -18.84 -2.33 -9.88
CA VAL A 39 -17.45 -2.77 -9.98
C VAL A 39 -16.89 -2.56 -11.38
N VAL A 40 -17.65 -2.87 -12.43
CA VAL A 40 -17.16 -2.85 -13.82
C VAL A 40 -17.38 -1.52 -14.52
N ILE A 41 -18.41 -0.74 -14.16
CA ILE A 41 -18.79 0.50 -14.85
C ILE A 41 -17.67 1.54 -14.82
N PHE A 42 -16.90 1.63 -13.73
CA PHE A 42 -15.76 2.54 -13.67
C PHE A 42 -14.62 2.11 -14.61
N GLY A 43 -14.43 0.80 -14.79
CA GLY A 43 -13.51 0.26 -15.79
C GLY A 43 -13.93 0.63 -17.21
N TYR A 44 -15.23 0.55 -17.49
CA TYR A 44 -15.82 0.98 -18.75
C TYR A 44 -15.64 2.48 -19.02
N LEU A 45 -16.01 3.35 -18.07
CA LEU A 45 -15.88 4.80 -18.22
C LEU A 45 -14.41 5.23 -18.37
N LYS A 46 -13.50 4.56 -17.66
CA LYS A 46 -12.06 4.73 -17.85
C LYS A 46 -11.61 4.31 -19.25
N ALA A 47 -12.14 3.21 -19.78
CA ALA A 47 -11.86 2.79 -21.16
C ALA A 47 -12.32 3.84 -22.18
N VAL A 48 -13.50 4.45 -21.98
CA VAL A 48 -13.99 5.55 -22.83
C VAL A 48 -12.99 6.70 -22.82
N ARG A 49 -12.58 7.18 -21.64
CA ARG A 49 -11.61 8.27 -21.54
C ARG A 49 -10.28 7.94 -22.22
N ASP A 50 -9.75 6.76 -21.94
CA ASP A 50 -8.46 6.31 -22.47
C ASP A 50 -8.50 6.19 -24.00
N TYR A 51 -9.61 5.72 -24.58
CA TYR A 51 -9.81 5.58 -26.02
C TYR A 51 -9.76 6.92 -26.79
N PHE A 52 -10.22 8.00 -26.15
CA PHE A 52 -10.15 9.35 -26.70
C PHE A 52 -8.82 10.05 -26.43
N SER A 53 -8.09 9.64 -25.38
CA SER A 53 -6.85 10.30 -24.95
C SER A 53 -5.60 9.71 -25.61
N ASP A 54 -5.63 8.45 -26.00
CA ASP A 54 -4.50 7.75 -26.63
C ASP A 54 -4.87 7.24 -28.02
N LEU A 55 -4.42 7.96 -29.05
CA LEU A 55 -4.63 7.59 -30.46
C LEU A 55 -3.99 6.24 -30.81
N THR A 56 -2.95 5.80 -30.10
CA THR A 56 -2.33 4.48 -30.34
C THR A 56 -3.23 3.34 -29.83
N ALA A 57 -4.12 3.62 -28.88
CA ALA A 57 -5.12 2.65 -28.43
C ALA A 57 -6.19 2.38 -29.52
N GLN A 58 -6.44 3.33 -30.42
CA GLN A 58 -7.45 3.21 -31.47
C GLN A 58 -7.11 2.18 -32.56
N GLN A 59 -5.89 1.63 -32.56
CA GLN A 59 -5.56 0.46 -33.37
C GLN A 59 -6.36 -0.79 -32.97
N PHE A 60 -6.93 -0.81 -31.76
CA PHE A 60 -7.82 -1.87 -31.28
C PHE A 60 -9.26 -1.40 -31.24
N THR A 61 -10.20 -2.34 -31.37
CA THR A 61 -11.62 -2.02 -31.19
C THR A 61 -11.90 -1.59 -29.75
N PHE A 62 -12.79 -0.60 -29.59
CA PHE A 62 -13.18 -0.10 -28.27
C PHE A 62 -13.69 -1.22 -27.35
N SER A 63 -14.46 -2.17 -27.88
CA SER A 63 -14.95 -3.32 -27.12
C SER A 63 -13.83 -4.16 -26.51
N THR A 64 -12.71 -4.35 -27.22
CA THR A 64 -11.54 -5.08 -26.70
C THR A 64 -10.90 -4.35 -25.52
N ILE A 65 -10.77 -3.02 -25.62
CA ILE A 65 -10.19 -2.17 -24.58
C ILE A 65 -11.11 -2.14 -23.36
N ALA A 66 -12.41 -1.91 -23.57
CA ALA A 66 -13.42 -1.89 -22.53
C ALA A 66 -13.47 -3.22 -21.77
N ASN A 67 -13.52 -4.35 -22.48
CA ASN A 67 -13.48 -5.68 -21.86
C ASN A 67 -12.22 -5.90 -21.03
N ARG A 68 -11.06 -5.48 -21.52
CA ARG A 68 -9.80 -5.60 -20.77
C ARG A 68 -9.81 -4.75 -19.51
N ARG A 69 -10.30 -3.50 -19.58
CA ARG A 69 -10.40 -2.61 -18.42
C ARG A 69 -11.40 -3.14 -17.38
N MET A 70 -12.58 -3.58 -17.81
CA MET A 70 -13.58 -4.19 -16.92
C MET A 70 -13.04 -5.46 -16.25
N LYS A 71 -12.33 -6.33 -16.97
CA LYS A 71 -11.64 -7.49 -16.36
C LYS A 71 -10.65 -7.09 -15.28
N PHE A 72 -9.85 -6.04 -15.49
CA PHE A 72 -8.92 -5.58 -14.46
C PHE A 72 -9.63 -5.04 -13.22
N CYS A 73 -10.76 -4.36 -13.36
CA CYS A 73 -11.58 -3.95 -12.22
C CYS A 73 -12.10 -5.16 -11.43
N LEU A 74 -12.57 -6.21 -12.10
CA LEU A 74 -12.97 -7.45 -11.43
C LEU A 74 -11.81 -8.12 -10.70
N PHE A 75 -10.65 -8.24 -11.34
CA PHE A 75 -9.47 -8.82 -10.68
C PHE A 75 -9.08 -8.02 -9.44
N ASP A 76 -9.13 -6.69 -9.51
CA ASP A 76 -8.82 -5.86 -8.35
C ASP A 76 -9.88 -5.98 -7.26
N TYR A 77 -11.16 -6.11 -7.61
CA TYR A 77 -12.25 -6.37 -6.67
C TYR A 77 -12.03 -7.67 -5.91
N PHE A 78 -11.86 -8.80 -6.61
CA PHE A 78 -11.64 -10.09 -5.94
C PHE A 78 -10.35 -10.09 -5.12
N ARG A 79 -9.25 -9.58 -5.68
CA ARG A 79 -7.98 -9.42 -4.94
C ARG A 79 -8.15 -8.55 -3.70
N THR A 80 -9.02 -7.55 -3.75
CA THR A 80 -9.36 -6.66 -2.64
C THR A 80 -10.15 -7.42 -1.58
N GLN A 81 -11.20 -8.15 -1.96
CA GLN A 81 -11.98 -8.98 -1.04
C GLN A 81 -11.13 -10.06 -0.36
N GLU A 82 -10.22 -10.70 -1.09
CA GLU A 82 -9.34 -11.75 -0.55
C GLU A 82 -8.22 -11.23 0.39
N ARG A 83 -8.07 -9.90 0.57
CA ARG A 83 -7.00 -9.39 1.43
C ARG A 83 -7.21 -9.81 2.88
N ARG A 84 -6.14 -10.33 3.49
CA ARG A 84 -6.09 -10.80 4.89
C ARG A 84 -6.78 -9.86 5.89
N LYS A 85 -6.57 -8.54 5.77
CA LYS A 85 -7.20 -7.54 6.67
C LYS A 85 -8.73 -7.55 6.66
N ARG A 86 -9.37 -7.94 5.54
CA ARG A 86 -10.83 -8.00 5.38
C ARG A 86 -11.43 -9.37 5.72
N ASN A 87 -10.61 -10.41 5.74
CA ASN A 87 -11.02 -11.79 6.08
C ASN A 87 -10.50 -12.22 7.46
N MET A 88 -9.98 -11.29 8.25
CA MET A 88 -9.57 -11.57 9.62
C MET A 88 -10.80 -11.53 10.52
N GLU A 89 -10.84 -12.40 11.52
CA GLU A 89 -11.80 -12.26 12.62
C GLU A 89 -11.60 -10.90 13.29
N ILE A 90 -12.68 -10.14 13.42
CA ILE A 90 -12.66 -8.80 14.03
C ILE A 90 -13.18 -8.94 15.46
N LEU A 91 -12.36 -8.52 16.42
CA LEU A 91 -12.76 -8.37 17.82
C LEU A 91 -13.12 -6.91 18.08
N SER A 92 -14.25 -6.67 18.78
CA SER A 92 -14.56 -5.34 19.28
C SER A 92 -13.52 -4.93 20.33
N ILE A 93 -13.03 -3.70 20.27
CA ILE A 93 -12.10 -3.18 21.28
C ILE A 93 -12.73 -3.06 22.67
N HIS A 94 -14.07 -3.08 22.74
CA HIS A 94 -14.82 -3.05 23.99
C HIS A 94 -15.07 -4.45 24.57
N VAL A 95 -14.53 -5.51 23.94
CA VAL A 95 -14.65 -6.88 24.49
C VAL A 95 -13.70 -7.05 25.68
N GLY A 96 -14.21 -7.59 26.78
CA GLY A 96 -13.39 -8.09 27.89
C GLY A 96 -12.93 -9.52 27.58
N LEU A 97 -11.64 -9.80 27.76
CA LEU A 97 -11.08 -11.15 27.52
C LEU A 97 -11.53 -12.19 28.57
N TYR A 98 -12.05 -11.73 29.71
CA TYR A 98 -12.51 -12.53 30.84
C TYR A 98 -13.84 -11.97 31.39
N PRO A 99 -14.65 -12.77 32.12
CA PRO A 99 -15.96 -12.35 32.65
C PRO A 99 -15.94 -11.05 33.46
N ASP A 100 -14.83 -10.78 34.17
CA ASP A 100 -14.61 -9.56 34.96
C ASP A 100 -13.38 -8.75 34.44
N GLY A 101 -12.94 -9.01 33.21
CA GLY A 101 -11.76 -8.39 32.62
C GLY A 101 -12.04 -6.98 32.11
N ALA A 102 -11.03 -6.10 32.20
CA ALA A 102 -11.06 -4.80 31.54
C ALA A 102 -11.23 -4.95 30.01
N PRO A 103 -11.91 -4.01 29.33
CA PRO A 103 -12.04 -4.04 27.89
C PRO A 103 -10.66 -3.98 27.21
N LEU A 104 -10.56 -4.52 26.00
CA LEU A 104 -9.30 -4.58 25.26
C LEU A 104 -8.66 -3.18 25.10
N GLU A 105 -9.47 -2.14 24.92
CA GLU A 105 -9.01 -0.74 24.84
C GLU A 105 -8.18 -0.27 26.03
N ASP A 106 -8.46 -0.76 27.25
CA ASP A 106 -7.73 -0.42 28.47
C ASP A 106 -6.44 -1.25 28.64
N THR A 107 -6.34 -2.36 27.91
CA THR A 107 -5.15 -3.24 27.94
C THR A 107 -4.16 -2.93 26.82
N ILE A 108 -4.59 -2.24 25.76
CA ILE A 108 -3.72 -1.81 24.67
C ILE A 108 -2.93 -0.59 25.15
N PRO A 109 -1.58 -0.63 25.15
CA PRO A 109 -0.79 0.52 25.55
C PRO A 109 -1.14 1.75 24.70
N ALA A 110 -1.49 2.86 25.36
CA ALA A 110 -1.65 4.13 24.68
C ALA A 110 -0.30 4.59 24.12
N HIS A 111 -0.33 5.12 22.90
CA HIS A 111 0.85 5.69 22.27
C HIS A 111 1.21 7.01 22.96
N ASP A 112 2.19 6.98 23.87
CA ASP A 112 2.77 8.18 24.47
C ASP A 112 4.03 8.59 23.67
N PRO A 113 3.97 9.69 22.89
CA PRO A 113 5.10 10.13 22.06
C PRO A 113 6.37 10.41 22.88
N ILE A 114 6.23 10.87 24.12
CA ILE A 114 7.37 11.18 25.00
C ILE A 114 8.04 9.89 25.45
N MET A 115 7.24 8.90 25.87
CA MET A 115 7.75 7.59 26.28
C MET A 115 8.47 6.90 25.11
N GLN A 116 7.91 6.95 23.90
CA GLN A 116 8.56 6.35 22.74
C GLN A 116 9.87 7.02 22.36
N GLN A 117 9.93 8.35 22.46
CA GLN A 117 11.17 9.06 22.22
C GLN A 117 12.23 8.66 23.24
N LEU A 118 11.87 8.53 24.52
CA LEU A 118 12.75 8.04 25.57
C LEU A 118 13.23 6.60 25.31
N GLU A 119 12.32 5.69 24.95
CA GLU A 119 12.66 4.30 24.60
C GLU A 119 13.66 4.25 23.44
N MET A 120 13.43 5.04 22.38
CA MET A 120 14.33 5.14 21.25
C MET A 120 15.71 5.67 21.66
N ASP A 121 15.76 6.72 22.48
CA ASP A 121 17.02 7.33 22.94
C ASP A 121 17.83 6.36 23.81
N LEU A 122 17.16 5.59 24.69
CA LEU A 122 17.79 4.56 25.49
C LEU A 122 18.34 3.40 24.64
N LEU A 123 17.57 2.94 23.64
CA LEU A 123 18.02 1.91 22.71
C LEU A 123 19.24 2.36 21.89
N LEU A 124 19.24 3.60 21.40
CA LEU A 124 20.38 4.17 20.68
C LEU A 124 21.60 4.33 21.58
N HIS A 125 21.40 4.70 22.85
CA HIS A 125 22.48 4.80 23.83
C HIS A 125 23.12 3.43 24.11
N GLU A 126 22.32 2.39 24.33
CA GLU A 126 22.82 1.03 24.54
C GLU A 126 23.53 0.50 23.28
N LEU A 127 22.96 0.74 22.10
CA LEU A 127 23.57 0.37 20.83
C LEU A 127 24.95 1.02 20.67
N ALA A 128 25.08 2.30 20.99
CA ALA A 128 26.35 3.02 20.92
C ALA A 128 27.44 2.40 21.82
N GLY A 129 27.07 1.69 22.89
CA GLY A 129 27.99 0.94 23.73
C GLY A 129 28.47 -0.38 23.14
N ARG A 130 27.76 -0.94 22.14
CA ARG A 130 28.05 -2.25 21.53
C ARG A 130 28.58 -2.18 20.09
N VAL A 131 28.44 -1.05 19.41
CA VAL A 131 28.89 -0.86 18.02
C VAL A 131 30.05 0.13 17.92
N SER A 132 30.79 0.08 16.81
CA SER A 132 31.84 1.05 16.54
C SER A 132 31.28 2.46 16.30
N LYS A 133 32.08 3.50 16.55
CA LYS A 133 31.72 4.88 16.25
C LYS A 133 31.28 5.07 14.78
N GLN A 134 31.98 4.41 13.84
CA GLN A 134 31.63 4.47 12.42
C GLN A 134 30.26 3.85 12.13
N GLN A 135 29.93 2.73 12.76
CA GLN A 135 28.61 2.11 12.65
C GLN A 135 27.53 3.02 13.25
N MET A 136 27.79 3.65 14.39
CA MET A 136 26.85 4.59 15.01
C MET A 136 26.63 5.84 14.15
N ASP A 137 27.69 6.40 13.55
CA ASP A 137 27.58 7.53 12.62
C ASP A 137 26.71 7.16 11.40
N ILE A 138 26.82 5.92 10.90
CA ILE A 138 25.96 5.38 9.83
C ILE A 138 24.50 5.26 10.29
N VAL A 139 24.25 4.82 11.53
CA VAL A 139 22.90 4.74 12.12
C VAL A 139 22.28 6.13 12.22
N HIS A 140 23.01 7.13 12.71
CA HIS A 140 22.49 8.50 12.79
C HIS A 140 22.16 9.09 11.42
N LEU A 141 23.01 8.86 10.41
CA LEU A 141 22.67 9.24 9.03
C LEU A 141 21.43 8.50 8.54
N LYS A 142 21.29 7.21 8.87
CA LYS A 142 20.11 6.45 8.47
C LYS A 142 18.82 6.96 9.15
N GLN A 143 18.90 7.28 10.44
CA GLN A 143 17.83 7.89 11.23
C GLN A 143 17.44 9.27 10.68
N GLY A 144 18.41 10.06 10.24
CA GLY A 144 18.19 11.34 9.57
C GLY A 144 17.59 11.25 8.16
N GLY A 145 17.26 10.05 7.68
CA GLY A 145 16.60 9.82 6.40
C GLY A 145 17.54 9.68 5.20
N TYR A 146 18.86 9.67 5.41
CA TYR A 146 19.82 9.55 4.31
C TYR A 146 19.76 8.16 3.65
N GLY A 147 19.82 8.15 2.32
CA GLY A 147 19.87 6.94 1.51
C GLY A 147 21.25 6.27 1.56
N ILE A 148 21.31 4.95 1.27
CA ILE A 148 22.57 4.17 1.29
C ILE A 148 23.66 4.82 0.41
N ARG A 149 23.28 5.41 -0.73
CA ARG A 149 24.22 6.07 -1.64
C ARG A 149 24.81 7.36 -1.04
N GLU A 150 24.00 8.11 -0.30
CA GLU A 150 24.43 9.35 0.35
C GLU A 150 25.34 9.04 1.53
N ILE A 151 24.96 8.06 2.36
CA ILE A 151 25.77 7.56 3.46
C ILE A 151 27.13 7.08 2.95
N ALA A 152 27.16 6.28 1.88
CA ALA A 152 28.40 5.79 1.25
C ALA A 152 29.33 6.94 0.82
N ARG A 153 28.76 8.01 0.24
CA ARG A 153 29.51 9.20 -0.17
C ARG A 153 30.07 9.96 1.03
N THR A 154 29.27 10.17 2.07
CA THR A 154 29.66 10.87 3.31
C THR A 154 30.74 10.11 4.07
N GLN A 155 30.58 8.80 4.20
CA GLN A 155 31.51 7.92 4.91
C GLN A 155 32.74 7.53 4.08
N LYS A 156 32.75 7.84 2.77
CA LYS A 156 33.80 7.42 1.80
C LYS A 156 34.00 5.90 1.77
N VAL A 157 32.92 5.16 1.86
CA VAL A 157 32.90 3.67 1.90
C VAL A 157 32.02 3.16 0.76
N PRO A 158 32.35 2.03 0.10
CA PRO A 158 31.51 1.44 -0.93
C PRO A 158 30.10 1.10 -0.41
N MET A 159 29.08 1.29 -1.25
CA MET A 159 27.68 1.00 -0.88
C MET A 159 27.47 -0.43 -0.35
N ARG A 160 28.23 -1.40 -0.88
CA ARG A 160 28.20 -2.79 -0.40
C ARG A 160 28.59 -2.87 1.07
N ARG A 161 29.68 -2.22 1.47
CA ARG A 161 30.16 -2.24 2.85
C ARG A 161 29.22 -1.48 3.78
N ILE A 162 28.55 -0.42 3.33
CA ILE A 162 27.47 0.24 4.12
C ILE A 162 26.32 -0.73 4.42
N LYS A 163 25.91 -1.56 3.45
CA LYS A 163 24.87 -2.58 3.67
C LYS A 163 25.30 -3.63 4.67
N GLU A 164 26.55 -4.10 4.57
CA GLU A 164 27.12 -5.06 5.51
C GLU A 164 27.18 -4.48 6.94
N LEU A 165 27.66 -3.24 7.10
CA LEU A 165 27.71 -2.56 8.39
C LEU A 165 26.31 -2.36 9.00
N LEU A 166 25.31 -2.02 8.19
CA LEU A 166 23.92 -1.90 8.65
C LEU A 166 23.32 -3.25 9.07
N ALA A 167 23.70 -4.35 8.40
CA ALA A 167 23.28 -5.69 8.78
C ALA A 167 23.92 -6.12 10.12
N GLU A 168 25.24 -5.90 10.27
CA GLU A 168 25.96 -6.14 11.53
C GLU A 168 25.31 -5.36 12.69
N VAL A 169 24.98 -4.09 12.50
CA VAL A 169 24.30 -3.26 13.51
C VAL A 169 22.89 -3.79 13.81
N HIS A 170 22.15 -4.22 12.79
CA HIS A 170 20.81 -4.76 12.96
C HIS A 170 20.82 -6.03 13.83
N ASP A 171 21.82 -6.91 13.65
CA ASP A 171 21.96 -8.11 14.48
C ASP A 171 22.22 -7.75 15.95
N VAL A 172 23.06 -6.74 16.22
CA VAL A 172 23.29 -6.23 17.58
C VAL A 172 22.02 -5.60 18.17
N LEU A 173 21.25 -4.87 17.36
CA LEU A 173 20.00 -4.26 17.82
C LEU A 173 18.94 -5.33 18.15
N LEU A 174 18.88 -6.42 17.39
CA LEU A 174 18.02 -7.56 17.74
C LEU A 174 18.44 -8.22 19.06
N ASP A 175 19.73 -8.35 19.31
CA ASP A 175 20.26 -8.86 20.58
C ASP A 175 19.91 -7.93 21.77
N ILE A 176 19.94 -6.61 21.58
CA ILE A 176 19.49 -5.66 22.62
C ILE A 176 17.98 -5.80 22.89
N CYS A 177 17.16 -6.00 21.86
CA CYS A 177 15.71 -6.05 22.00
C CYS A 177 15.18 -7.41 22.51
N TYR A 178 15.89 -8.51 22.23
CA TYR A 178 15.37 -9.88 22.43
C TYR A 178 16.36 -10.84 23.11
N GLY A 179 17.61 -10.41 23.35
CA GLY A 179 18.65 -11.20 24.02
C GLY A 179 18.61 -11.12 25.53
#